data_AF-A0A7J2KF31-F1
#
_entry.id   AF-A0A7J2KF31-F1
#
_cell.length_a   1.000
_cell.length_b   1.000
_cell.length_c   1.000
_cell.angle_alpha   90.00
_cell.angle_beta   90.00
_cell.angle_gamma   90.00
#
_symmetry.space_group_name_H-M   'P 1'
#
loop_
_entity.id
_entity.type
_entity.pdbx_description
1 polymer ?
#
loop_
_entity_poly.entity_id
_entity_poly.type
_entity_poly.pdbx_seq_one_letter_code
_entity_poly.pdbx_strand_id
1 'polypeptide(L)'
;MELKQLKSILNPELLPNKWYNIVPELPEPPPPPLDPQTLKPISISKLERLFAKELIRQEVSTEIFIKIPEEIREAYVELGRPTPLFRAYRLEKALNTPAKIYFKYEGVLPTGAHKVNTAVAQVYYNKVQGIERVVTETGAGQWGSALSLAGAMYGVKVRVFMVRSS
;
A
#
# COMPACT_ATOMS: atom_id res chain seq x y z
N MET A 1 -0.40 24.49 33.28
CA MET A 1 -0.33 23.17 32.62
C MET A 1 0.06 23.40 31.17
N GLU A 2 1.20 22.89 30.73
CA GLU A 2 1.66 23.08 29.34
C GLU A 2 0.90 22.13 28.41
N LEU A 3 0.23 22.67 27.39
CA LEU A 3 -0.47 21.88 26.38
C LEU A 3 0.56 21.25 25.42
N LYS A 4 0.62 19.92 25.39
CA LYS A 4 1.55 19.18 24.53
C LYS A 4 0.91 18.88 23.18
N GLN A 5 1.63 19.13 22.08
CA GLN A 5 1.20 18.70 20.75
C GLN A 5 1.22 17.17 20.65
N LEU A 6 0.04 16.56 20.48
CA LEU A 6 -0.10 15.10 20.47
C LEU A 6 0.22 14.46 19.10
N LYS A 7 -0.06 15.18 18.01
CA LYS A 7 0.09 14.68 16.64
C LYS A 7 0.68 15.74 15.71
N SER A 8 1.31 15.28 14.63
CA SER A 8 1.78 16.13 13.54
C SER A 8 0.63 16.91 12.89
N ILE A 9 0.94 18.09 12.35
CA ILE A 9 0.05 18.83 11.46
C ILE A 9 -0.01 18.07 10.13
N LEU A 10 -1.21 17.90 9.58
CA LEU A 10 -1.39 17.26 8.28
C LEU A 10 -1.28 18.33 7.19
N ASN A 11 -0.25 18.23 6.35
CA ASN A 11 -0.09 19.05 5.16
C ASN A 11 -0.03 18.14 3.92
N PRO A 12 -1.02 18.18 3.02
CA PRO A 12 -1.02 17.41 1.77
C PRO A 12 0.22 17.65 0.90
N GLU A 13 0.85 18.82 0.97
CA GLU A 13 2.09 19.13 0.22
C GLU A 13 3.27 18.25 0.65
N LEU A 14 3.22 17.68 1.85
CA LEU A 14 4.24 16.73 2.34
C LEU A 14 4.05 15.31 1.77
N LEU A 15 2.99 15.06 0.99
CA LEU A 15 2.78 13.77 0.36
C LEU A 15 3.87 13.52 -0.69
N PRO A 16 4.67 12.44 -0.58
CA PRO A 16 5.70 12.13 -1.55
C PRO A 16 5.14 12.01 -2.98
N ASN A 17 5.99 12.29 -3.98
CA ASN A 17 5.66 12.12 -5.39
C ASN A 17 6.31 10.86 -6.01
N LYS A 18 7.02 10.07 -5.20
CA LYS A 18 7.71 8.85 -5.59
C LYS A 18 7.53 7.79 -4.50
N TRP A 19 7.33 6.54 -4.89
CA TRP A 19 7.57 5.39 -4.02
C TRP A 19 9.06 5.08 -4.00
N TYR A 20 9.53 4.56 -2.86
CA TYR A 20 10.90 4.12 -2.68
C TYR A 20 10.97 2.60 -2.82
N ASN A 21 11.91 2.14 -3.62
CA ASN A 21 12.21 0.73 -3.87
C ASN A 21 13.57 0.41 -3.24
N ILE A 22 13.58 -0.45 -2.23
CA ILE A 22 14.78 -0.82 -1.49
C ILE A 22 15.67 -1.83 -2.23
N VAL A 23 15.13 -2.55 -3.22
CA VAL A 23 15.82 -3.66 -3.90
C VAL A 23 17.20 -3.30 -4.45
N PRO A 24 17.40 -2.14 -5.11
CA PRO A 24 18.71 -1.75 -5.66
C PRO A 24 19.78 -1.48 -4.59
N GLU A 25 19.37 -1.29 -3.33
CA GLU A 25 20.25 -0.98 -2.20
C GLU A 25 20.44 -2.16 -1.25
N LEU A 26 19.83 -3.32 -1.54
CA LEU A 26 20.07 -4.53 -0.77
C LEU A 26 21.51 -5.04 -1.00
N PRO A 27 22.17 -5.61 0.04
CA PRO A 27 23.52 -6.19 -0.12
C PRO A 27 23.58 -7.26 -1.20
N GLU A 28 22.51 -8.03 -1.36
CA GLU A 28 22.30 -9.02 -2.40
C GLU A 28 20.86 -8.90 -2.93
N PRO A 29 20.63 -9.10 -4.23
CA PRO A 29 19.28 -9.03 -4.79
C PRO A 29 18.40 -10.17 -4.24
N PRO A 30 17.09 -9.95 -4.07
CA PRO A 30 16.18 -11.01 -3.69
C PRO A 30 16.16 -12.10 -4.78
N PRO A 31 15.99 -13.38 -4.40
CA PRO A 31 15.86 -14.45 -5.38
C PRO A 31 14.64 -14.18 -6.28
N PRO A 32 14.73 -14.49 -7.58
CA PRO A 32 13.62 -14.26 -8.49
C PRO A 32 12.43 -15.15 -8.13
N PRO A 33 11.19 -14.72 -8.45
CA PRO A 33 10.02 -15.56 -8.31
C PRO A 33 10.18 -16.82 -9.16
N LEU A 34 9.88 -17.97 -8.57
CA LEU A 34 10.03 -19.27 -9.22
C LEU A 34 8.68 -19.75 -9.77
N ASP A 35 8.76 -20.43 -10.91
CA ASP A 35 7.66 -21.17 -11.47
C ASP A 35 7.42 -22.43 -10.62
N PRO A 36 6.21 -22.65 -10.07
CA PRO A 36 5.95 -23.75 -9.16
C PRO A 36 6.04 -25.14 -9.81
N GLN A 37 5.98 -25.24 -11.15
CA GLN A 37 6.11 -26.51 -11.87
C GLN A 37 7.58 -26.85 -12.18
N THR A 38 8.39 -25.83 -12.50
CA THR A 38 9.76 -26.06 -12.96
C THR A 38 10.83 -25.71 -11.94
N LEU A 39 10.48 -24.99 -10.87
CA LEU A 39 11.38 -24.42 -9.86
C LEU A 39 12.48 -23.52 -10.44
N LYS A 40 12.28 -23.02 -11.67
CA LYS A 40 13.15 -22.04 -12.33
C LYS A 40 12.49 -20.66 -12.30
N PRO A 41 13.25 -19.57 -12.52
CA PRO A 41 12.66 -18.23 -12.61
C PRO A 41 11.46 -18.18 -13.55
N ILE A 42 10.34 -17.63 -13.08
CA ILE A 42 9.10 -17.56 -13.84
C ILE A 42 9.22 -16.58 -15.00
N SER A 43 8.63 -16.91 -16.15
CA SER A 43 8.60 -15.99 -17.29
C SER A 43 7.61 -14.86 -17.09
N ILE A 44 7.92 -13.67 -17.63
CA ILE A 44 7.02 -12.51 -17.65
C ILE A 44 5.65 -12.88 -18.24
N SER A 45 5.64 -13.66 -19.32
CA SER A 45 4.40 -14.11 -19.98
C SER A 45 3.47 -14.95 -19.09
N LYS A 46 4.00 -15.64 -18.07
CA LYS A 46 3.18 -16.35 -17.07
C LYS A 46 2.64 -15.39 -16.02
N LEU A 47 3.42 -14.39 -15.61
CA LEU A 47 2.97 -13.34 -14.68
C LEU A 47 1.88 -12.45 -15.28
N GLU A 48 1.97 -12.13 -16.58
CA GLU A 48 0.97 -11.32 -17.30
C GLU A 48 -0.43 -11.95 -17.33
N ARG A 49 -0.55 -13.25 -17.02
CA ARG A 49 -1.85 -13.91 -16.85
C ARG A 49 -2.54 -13.54 -15.54
N LEU A 50 -1.79 -13.02 -14.58
CA LEU A 50 -2.26 -12.73 -13.22
C LEU A 50 -2.25 -11.22 -12.92
N PHE A 51 -1.24 -10.51 -13.42
CA PHE A 51 -0.99 -9.12 -13.04
C PHE A 51 -0.96 -8.20 -14.24
N ALA A 52 -1.33 -6.94 -14.00
CA ALA A 52 -1.14 -5.86 -14.98
C ALA A 52 0.36 -5.66 -15.28
N LYS A 53 0.68 -5.30 -16.52
CA LYS A 53 2.06 -5.14 -17.03
C LYS A 53 2.87 -4.15 -16.21
N GLU A 54 2.25 -3.05 -15.79
CA GLU A 54 2.93 -2.05 -14.97
C GLU A 54 3.25 -2.57 -13.57
N LEU A 55 2.40 -3.42 -12.99
CA LEU A 55 2.71 -4.08 -11.71
C LEU A 55 3.91 -5.04 -11.85
N ILE A 56 3.96 -5.78 -12.95
CA ILE A 56 5.09 -6.68 -13.24
C ILE A 56 6.37 -5.88 -13.48
N ARG A 57 6.30 -4.75 -14.20
CA ARG A 57 7.43 -3.84 -14.41
C ARG A 57 8.00 -3.35 -13.07
N GLN A 58 7.12 -2.98 -12.13
CA GLN A 58 7.54 -2.50 -10.81
C GLN A 58 8.18 -3.61 -9.97
N GLU A 59 7.65 -4.84 -10.04
CA GLU A 59 8.21 -6.00 -9.32
C GLU A 59 9.66 -6.31 -9.73
N VAL A 60 10.00 -6.16 -11.01
CA VAL A 60 11.36 -6.42 -11.53
C VAL A 60 12.22 -5.15 -11.66
N SER A 61 11.74 -4.02 -11.11
CA SER A 61 12.40 -2.73 -11.27
C SER A 61 13.68 -2.64 -10.44
N THR A 62 14.72 -2.07 -11.05
CA THR A 62 15.98 -1.69 -10.39
C THR A 62 16.08 -0.18 -10.14
N GLU A 63 15.00 0.57 -10.37
CA GLU A 63 14.94 1.99 -10.03
C GLU A 63 14.74 2.16 -8.51
N ILE A 64 15.54 3.03 -7.87
CA ILE A 64 15.41 3.36 -6.43
C ILE A 64 14.10 4.10 -6.14
N PHE A 65 13.63 4.91 -7.08
CA PHE A 65 12.39 5.66 -6.94
C PHE A 65 11.50 5.49 -8.15
N ILE A 66 10.23 5.14 -7.89
CA ILE A 66 9.20 5.03 -8.91
C ILE A 66 8.23 6.20 -8.74
N LYS A 67 8.03 7.00 -9.78
CA LYS A 67 7.10 8.15 -9.73
C LYS A 67 5.68 7.66 -9.45
N ILE A 68 5.00 8.32 -8.51
CA ILE A 68 3.59 8.10 -8.23
C ILE A 68 2.78 8.90 -9.28
N PRO A 69 1.91 8.25 -10.08
CA PRO A 69 0.98 8.94 -10.96
C PRO A 69 0.13 9.97 -10.22
N GLU A 70 -0.17 11.10 -10.85
CA GLU A 70 -0.91 12.17 -10.16
C GLU A 70 -2.32 11.72 -9.75
N GLU A 71 -3.03 10.95 -10.59
CA GLU A 71 -4.32 10.35 -10.24
C GLU A 71 -4.26 9.46 -8.98
N ILE A 72 -3.12 8.83 -8.69
CA ILE A 72 -2.93 8.05 -7.46
C ILE A 72 -2.63 8.99 -6.28
N ARG A 73 -1.85 10.06 -6.48
CA ARG A 73 -1.55 11.04 -5.44
C ARG A 73 -2.79 11.80 -5.01
N GLU A 74 -3.64 12.20 -5.96
CA GLU A 74 -4.94 12.81 -5.70
C GLU A 74 -5.83 11.87 -4.88
N ALA A 75 -5.96 10.61 -5.31
CA ALA A 75 -6.70 9.60 -4.56
C ALA A 75 -6.15 9.41 -3.13
N TYR A 76 -4.84 9.47 -2.92
CA TYR A 76 -4.26 9.44 -1.57
C TYR A 76 -4.68 10.63 -0.72
N VAL A 77 -4.72 11.84 -1.28
CA VAL A 77 -5.18 13.04 -0.55
C VAL A 77 -6.66 12.90 -0.20
N GLU A 78 -7.51 12.47 -1.13
CA GLU A 78 -8.94 12.23 -0.91
C GLU A 78 -9.21 11.19 0.20
N LEU A 79 -8.36 10.16 0.28
CA LEU A 79 -8.41 9.14 1.33
C LEU A 79 -7.85 9.60 2.68
N GLY A 80 -7.34 10.83 2.77
CA GLY A 80 -6.85 11.42 4.02
C GLY A 80 -5.34 11.27 4.27
N ARG A 81 -4.52 11.09 3.23
CA ARG A 81 -3.06 11.19 3.35
C ARG A 81 -2.59 12.66 3.30
N PRO A 82 -1.47 13.01 3.97
CA PRO A 82 -0.66 12.15 4.83
C PRO A 82 -1.36 11.83 6.15
N THR A 83 -1.12 10.63 6.68
CA THR A 83 -1.65 10.21 7.98
C THR A 83 -0.88 10.86 9.14
N PRO A 84 -1.48 11.04 10.32
CA PRO A 84 -0.82 11.69 11.46
C PRO A 84 0.30 10.82 12.07
N LEU A 85 1.37 11.47 12.50
CA LEU A 85 2.38 10.91 13.40
C LEU A 85 2.04 11.36 14.83
N PHE A 86 1.76 10.41 15.71
CA PHE A 86 1.43 10.68 17.11
C PHE A 86 2.64 10.49 18.01
N ARG A 87 2.72 11.24 19.10
CA ARG A 87 3.63 10.97 20.22
C ARG A 87 2.88 10.38 21.40
N ALA A 88 3.33 9.23 21.89
CA ALA A 88 2.63 8.44 22.90
C ALA A 88 3.02 8.83 24.34
N TYR A 89 2.86 10.09 24.75
CA TYR A 89 3.29 10.58 26.08
C TYR A 89 2.80 9.75 27.27
N ARG A 90 1.55 9.25 27.22
CA ARG A 90 0.99 8.41 28.29
C ARG A 90 1.66 7.03 28.34
N LEU A 91 2.05 6.48 27.20
CA LEU A 91 2.79 5.23 27.11
C LEU A 91 4.23 5.42 27.59
N GLU A 92 4.89 6.52 27.17
CA GLU A 92 6.21 6.91 27.67
C GLU A 92 6.21 6.97 29.22
N LYS A 93 5.19 7.61 29.80
CA LYS A 93 5.00 7.69 31.26
C LYS A 93 4.73 6.32 31.90
N ALA A 94 3.85 5.51 31.32
CA ALA A 94 3.49 4.21 31.86
C ALA A 94 4.68 3.23 31.87
N LEU A 95 5.57 3.34 30.89
CA LEU A 95 6.78 2.53 30.78
C LEU A 95 7.98 3.10 31.57
N ASN A 96 7.85 4.31 32.14
CA ASN A 96 8.94 5.05 32.78
C ASN A 96 10.22 5.10 31.92
N THR A 97 10.06 5.36 30.62
CA THR A 97 11.18 5.35 29.67
C THR A 97 11.63 6.76 29.30
N PRO A 98 12.94 7.01 29.13
CA PRO A 98 13.42 8.25 28.53
C PRO A 98 13.21 8.29 27.01
N ALA A 99 12.86 7.15 26.39
CA ALA A 99 12.62 7.07 24.95
C ALA A 99 11.38 7.88 24.55
N LYS A 100 11.45 8.51 23.38
CA LYS A 100 10.29 9.15 22.75
C LYS A 100 9.61 8.12 21.84
N ILE A 101 8.33 7.86 22.08
CA ILE A 101 7.58 6.83 21.33
C ILE A 101 6.65 7.54 20.35
N TYR A 102 6.85 7.29 19.07
CA TYR A 102 5.99 7.77 18.01
C TYR A 102 5.35 6.61 17.26
N PHE A 103 4.13 6.82 16.76
CA PHE A 103 3.47 5.88 15.87
C PHE A 103 2.80 6.60 14.72
N LYS A 104 3.06 6.10 13.50
CA LYS A 104 2.41 6.57 12.27
C LYS A 104 1.05 5.90 12.17
N TYR A 105 -0.02 6.65 12.38
CA TYR A 105 -1.35 6.06 12.55
C TYR A 105 -2.08 5.92 11.21
N GLU A 106 -1.86 4.80 10.53
CA GLU A 106 -2.54 4.46 9.27
C GLU A 106 -4.00 4.01 9.46
N GLY A 107 -4.45 3.87 10.72
CA GLY A 107 -5.83 3.51 11.04
C GLY A 107 -6.85 4.62 10.79
N VAL A 108 -6.40 5.85 10.50
CA VAL A 108 -7.30 6.97 10.13
C VAL A 108 -7.89 6.85 8.73
N LEU A 109 -7.29 6.01 7.88
CA LEU A 109 -7.74 5.86 6.50
C LEU A 109 -9.12 5.19 6.47
N PRO A 110 -9.96 5.41 5.44
CA PRO A 110 -11.34 4.92 5.40
C PRO A 110 -11.50 3.41 5.61
N THR A 111 -10.48 2.62 5.26
CA THR A 111 -10.47 1.15 5.44
C THR A 111 -9.85 0.70 6.76
N GLY A 112 -9.51 1.65 7.65
CA GLY A 112 -8.93 1.41 8.97
C GLY A 112 -7.50 0.84 8.97
N ALA A 113 -6.80 0.85 7.83
CA ALA A 113 -5.47 0.26 7.68
C ALA A 113 -4.71 0.82 6.46
N HIS A 114 -3.40 0.61 6.45
CA HIS A 114 -2.48 0.99 5.37
C HIS A 114 -2.71 0.26 4.04
N LYS A 115 -3.58 -0.76 4.00
CA LYS A 115 -3.79 -1.61 2.82
C LYS A 115 -4.36 -0.85 1.62
N VAL A 116 -5.08 0.24 1.86
CA VAL A 116 -5.61 1.08 0.78
C VAL A 116 -4.50 1.72 -0.06
N ASN A 117 -3.29 1.88 0.50
CA ASN A 117 -2.15 2.47 -0.21
C ASN A 117 -1.80 1.66 -1.46
N THR A 118 -1.64 0.33 -1.35
CA THR A 118 -1.37 -0.51 -2.52
C THR A 118 -2.63 -0.81 -3.33
N ALA A 119 -3.81 -0.90 -2.69
CA ALA A 119 -5.07 -1.18 -3.39
C ALA A 119 -5.38 -0.14 -4.47
N VAL A 120 -5.22 1.16 -4.15
CA VAL A 120 -5.40 2.28 -5.10
C VAL A 120 -4.49 2.11 -6.31
N ALA A 121 -3.19 1.86 -6.07
CA ALA A 121 -2.22 1.69 -7.15
C ALA A 121 -2.54 0.48 -8.03
N GLN A 122 -2.82 -0.67 -7.42
CA GLN A 122 -3.13 -1.90 -8.16
C GLN A 122 -4.40 -1.75 -9.01
N VAL A 123 -5.47 -1.18 -8.45
CA VAL A 123 -6.71 -0.94 -9.21
C VAL A 123 -6.48 0.08 -10.32
N TYR A 124 -5.76 1.17 -10.05
CA TYR A 124 -5.42 2.18 -11.06
C TYR A 124 -4.70 1.56 -12.25
N TYR A 125 -3.66 0.75 -12.03
CA TYR A 125 -2.91 0.15 -13.14
C TYR A 125 -3.73 -0.90 -13.91
N ASN A 126 -4.64 -1.61 -13.23
CA ASN A 126 -5.61 -2.48 -13.91
C ASN A 126 -6.59 -1.65 -14.78
N LYS A 127 -7.12 -0.54 -14.26
CA LYS A 127 -7.97 0.41 -15.01
C LYS A 127 -7.25 0.93 -16.26
N VAL A 128 -6.02 1.41 -16.12
CA VAL A 128 -5.20 1.93 -17.23
C VAL A 128 -4.95 0.85 -18.30
N GLN A 129 -4.78 -0.40 -17.89
CA GLN A 129 -4.62 -1.53 -18.82
C GLN A 129 -5.95 -1.98 -19.48
N GLY A 130 -7.09 -1.41 -19.07
CA GLY A 130 -8.42 -1.80 -19.58
C GLY A 130 -9.01 -3.05 -18.90
N ILE A 131 -8.51 -3.43 -17.72
CA ILE A 131 -9.07 -4.53 -16.94
C ILE A 131 -10.32 -4.04 -16.20
N GLU A 132 -11.46 -4.65 -16.50
CA GLU A 132 -12.76 -4.26 -15.91
C GLU A 132 -13.07 -4.94 -14.57
N ARG A 133 -12.34 -6.01 -14.24
CA ARG A 133 -12.55 -6.77 -13.01
C ARG A 133 -11.24 -7.28 -12.41
N VAL A 134 -11.06 -7.04 -11.12
CA VAL A 134 -10.03 -7.69 -10.30
C VAL A 134 -10.65 -8.70 -9.34
N VAL A 135 -9.86 -9.70 -8.96
CA VAL A 135 -10.25 -10.75 -8.04
C VAL A 135 -9.23 -10.81 -6.92
N THR A 136 -9.68 -11.00 -5.69
CA THR A 136 -8.78 -11.20 -4.56
C THR A 136 -9.42 -12.04 -3.46
N GLU A 137 -8.60 -12.53 -2.55
CA GLU A 137 -8.95 -13.20 -1.31
C GLU A 137 -9.01 -12.24 -0.12
N THR A 138 -9.65 -12.63 0.98
CA THR A 138 -9.47 -11.95 2.25
C THR A 138 -9.77 -12.86 3.45
N GLY A 139 -9.09 -12.63 4.57
CA GLY A 139 -9.42 -13.25 5.86
C GLY A 139 -10.38 -12.34 6.63
N ALA A 140 -9.87 -11.63 7.64
CA ALA A 140 -10.63 -10.67 8.46
C ALA A 140 -11.29 -9.49 7.70
N GLY A 141 -11.08 -9.35 6.39
CA GLY A 141 -11.77 -8.36 5.55
C GLY A 141 -11.04 -7.06 5.27
N GLN A 142 -9.94 -6.74 5.95
CA GLN A 142 -9.22 -5.47 5.75
C GLN A 142 -8.72 -5.29 4.30
N TRP A 143 -8.18 -6.36 3.70
CA TRP A 143 -7.67 -6.32 2.32
C TRP A 143 -8.81 -6.25 1.30
N GLY A 144 -9.83 -7.10 1.46
CA GLY A 144 -11.01 -7.08 0.59
C GLY A 144 -11.70 -5.71 0.61
N SER A 145 -11.79 -5.08 1.79
CA SER A 145 -12.36 -3.74 1.94
C SER A 145 -11.52 -2.67 1.24
N ALA A 146 -10.19 -2.73 1.37
CA ALA A 146 -9.28 -1.80 0.71
C ALA A 146 -9.36 -1.89 -0.83
N LEU A 147 -9.35 -3.11 -1.37
CA LEU A 147 -9.46 -3.32 -2.81
C LEU A 147 -10.85 -2.94 -3.33
N SER A 148 -11.91 -3.24 -2.59
CA SER A 148 -13.28 -2.85 -2.96
C SER A 148 -13.49 -1.35 -2.99
N LEU A 149 -12.92 -0.61 -2.02
CA LEU A 149 -12.94 0.86 -2.03
C LEU A 149 -12.20 1.41 -3.26
N ALA A 150 -10.98 0.95 -3.52
CA ALA A 150 -10.22 1.38 -4.70
C ALA A 150 -10.95 1.04 -6.02
N GLY A 151 -11.56 -0.15 -6.10
CA GLY A 151 -12.42 -0.55 -7.21
C GLY A 151 -13.58 0.40 -7.45
N ALA A 152 -14.28 0.80 -6.39
CA ALA A 152 -15.37 1.76 -6.46
C ALA A 152 -14.90 3.14 -6.94
N MET A 153 -13.73 3.62 -6.48
CA MET A 153 -13.15 4.91 -6.91
C MET A 153 -12.82 4.95 -8.41
N TYR A 154 -12.35 3.83 -8.98
CA TYR A 154 -11.89 3.77 -10.38
C TYR A 154 -12.86 3.04 -11.32
N GLY A 155 -14.05 2.67 -10.87
CA GLY A 155 -15.04 1.97 -11.69
C GLY A 155 -14.65 0.53 -12.08
N VAL A 156 -13.73 -0.10 -11.35
CA VAL A 156 -13.28 -1.48 -11.59
C VAL A 156 -14.05 -2.43 -10.67
N LYS A 157 -14.66 -3.47 -11.23
CA LYS A 157 -15.41 -4.47 -10.45
C LYS A 157 -14.44 -5.28 -9.59
N VAL A 158 -14.77 -5.48 -8.31
CA VAL A 158 -13.95 -6.27 -7.40
C VAL A 158 -14.73 -7.49 -6.95
N ARG A 159 -14.15 -8.69 -7.13
CA ARG A 159 -14.68 -9.92 -6.56
C ARG A 159 -13.77 -10.39 -5.43
N VAL A 160 -14.31 -10.37 -4.21
CA VAL A 160 -13.61 -10.79 -3.00
C VAL A 160 -14.04 -12.20 -2.60
N PHE A 161 -13.07 -13.09 -2.43
CA PHE A 161 -13.25 -14.42 -1.85
C PHE A 161 -12.84 -14.39 -0.38
N MET A 162 -13.83 -14.27 0.51
CA MET A 162 -13.61 -14.23 1.96
C MET A 162 -13.59 -15.64 2.57
N VAL A 163 -12.67 -15.90 3.50
CA VAL A 163 -12.61 -17.18 4.23
C VAL A 163 -13.94 -17.41 4.95
N ARG A 164 -14.54 -18.60 4.75
CA ARG A 164 -15.90 -18.94 5.22
C ARG A 164 -16.12 -18.70 6.73
N SER A 165 -15.09 -18.89 7.54
CA SER A 165 -15.15 -18.83 9.01
C SER A 165 -14.62 -17.52 9.60
N SER A 166 -14.53 -16.45 8.80
CA SER A 166 -14.05 -15.14 9.27
C SER A 166 -15.10 -14.37 10.05
#